data_AF-A0AAD9NU13-F1
#
_entry.id   AF-A0AAD9NU13-F1
#
_cell.length_a   1.000
_cell.length_b   1.000
_cell.length_c   1.000
_cell.angle_alpha   90.00
_cell.angle_beta   90.00
_cell.angle_gamma   90.00
#
_symmetry.space_group_name_H-M   'P 1'
#
loop_
_entity.id
_entity.type
_entity.pdbx_description
1 polymer ?
#
loop_
_entity_poly.entity_id
_entity_poly.type
_entity_poly.pdbx_seq_one_letter_code
_entity_poly.pdbx_strand_id
1 'polypeptide(L)'
;MAQPQTIVVMQQPMAGAGTQLREWNSGVFGCFSDFGSCIYGYFCLHCLMCNVSTRLGENCLAAHCALPALRTKLRVANGIQGSVCDDWLCSQCFMPCVVCQLDRELRHIGK
;
A
#
# COMPACT_ATOMS: atom_id res chain seq x y z
N MET A 1 -39.00 46.83 -17.67
CA MET A 1 -37.86 46.79 -16.74
C MET A 1 -37.21 45.43 -16.91
N ALA A 2 -36.08 45.34 -17.61
CA ALA A 2 -35.38 44.08 -17.87
C ALA A 2 -34.37 43.83 -16.75
N GLN A 3 -34.47 42.67 -16.11
CA GLN A 3 -33.60 42.28 -15.00
C GLN A 3 -32.25 41.77 -15.56
N PRO A 4 -31.10 42.24 -15.06
CA PRO A 4 -29.81 41.82 -15.58
C PRO A 4 -29.53 40.35 -15.22
N GLN A 5 -29.22 39.56 -16.24
CA GLN A 5 -28.83 38.16 -16.13
C GLN A 5 -27.41 38.13 -15.53
N THR A 6 -27.27 37.72 -14.26
CA THR A 6 -25.97 37.57 -13.63
C THR A 6 -25.42 36.19 -13.97
N ILE A 7 -24.46 36.11 -14.90
CA ILE A 7 -23.78 34.87 -15.26
C ILE A 7 -22.80 34.54 -14.13
N VAL A 8 -23.15 33.57 -13.28
CA VAL A 8 -22.26 33.03 -12.26
C VAL A 8 -21.37 31.98 -12.93
N VAL A 9 -20.12 32.34 -13.25
CA VAL A 9 -19.12 31.37 -13.73
C VAL A 9 -18.70 30.50 -12.54
N MET A 10 -19.30 29.31 -12.42
CA MET A 10 -18.85 28.28 -11.48
C MET A 10 -17.56 27.65 -12.00
N GLN A 11 -16.41 28.14 -11.53
CA GLN A 11 -15.13 27.46 -11.74
C GLN A 11 -15.07 26.28 -10.76
N GLN A 12 -15.48 25.09 -11.21
CA GLN A 12 -15.34 23.87 -10.43
C GLN A 12 -13.84 23.60 -10.23
N PRO A 13 -13.37 23.35 -8.99
CA PRO A 13 -12.01 22.83 -8.82
C PRO A 13 -11.95 21.52 -9.61
N MET A 14 -10.98 21.39 -10.50
CA MET A 14 -10.73 20.15 -11.23
C MET A 14 -10.47 19.03 -10.22
N ALA A 15 -11.53 18.33 -9.82
CA ALA A 15 -11.48 17.03 -9.16
C ALA A 15 -11.04 15.98 -10.21
N GLY A 16 -9.86 16.18 -10.76
CA GLY A 16 -9.40 15.48 -11.96
C GLY A 16 -7.92 15.66 -12.27
N ALA A 17 -7.15 16.40 -11.46
CA ALA A 17 -5.72 16.15 -11.39
C ALA A 17 -5.53 14.81 -10.67
N GLY A 18 -5.71 13.71 -11.41
CA GLY A 18 -5.43 12.37 -10.92
C GLY A 18 -4.02 12.39 -10.34
N THR A 19 -3.89 12.13 -9.05
CA THR A 19 -2.61 11.71 -8.48
C THR A 19 -2.09 10.62 -9.40
N GLN A 20 -0.98 10.86 -10.10
CA GLN A 20 -0.35 9.86 -10.95
C GLN A 20 -0.06 8.66 -10.05
N LEU A 21 -0.89 7.62 -10.15
CA LEU A 21 -0.72 6.44 -9.34
C LEU A 21 0.53 5.74 -9.83
N ARG A 22 1.44 5.40 -8.91
CA ARG A 22 2.66 4.67 -9.25
C ARG A 22 2.51 3.17 -9.02
N GLU A 23 3.42 2.39 -9.57
CA GLU A 23 3.54 0.97 -9.22
C GLU A 23 4.30 0.75 -7.91
N TRP A 24 4.18 -0.45 -7.36
CA TRP A 24 5.05 -0.94 -6.30
C TRP A 24 6.51 -0.85 -6.73
N ASN A 25 7.42 -0.52 -5.82
CA ASN A 25 8.84 -0.43 -6.17
C ASN A 25 9.45 -1.82 -6.45
N SER A 26 8.88 -2.86 -5.86
CA SER A 26 9.23 -4.25 -6.13
C SER A 26 7.98 -5.11 -6.28
N GLY A 27 8.06 -6.16 -7.09
CA GLY A 27 7.01 -7.17 -7.16
C GLY A 27 6.89 -7.98 -5.86
N VAL A 28 5.77 -8.69 -5.70
CA VAL A 28 5.51 -9.58 -4.55
C VAL A 28 6.65 -10.57 -4.36
N PHE A 29 7.11 -11.17 -5.47
CA PHE A 29 8.20 -12.15 -5.50
C PHE A 29 9.60 -11.53 -5.57
N GLY A 30 9.75 -10.22 -5.33
CA GLY A 30 11.08 -9.59 -5.29
C GLY A 30 12.01 -10.17 -4.21
N CYS A 31 11.47 -10.91 -3.22
CA CYS A 31 12.29 -11.63 -2.23
C CYS A 31 13.11 -12.78 -2.86
N PHE A 32 12.71 -13.34 -4.00
CA PHE A 32 13.47 -14.42 -4.65
C PHE A 32 14.76 -13.94 -5.30
N SER A 33 14.86 -12.65 -5.60
CA SER A 33 16.11 -12.02 -6.04
C SER A 33 17.14 -11.94 -4.91
N ASP A 34 16.69 -11.94 -3.65
CA ASP A 34 17.51 -11.89 -2.44
C ASP A 34 17.16 -13.05 -1.50
N PHE A 35 17.73 -14.23 -1.78
CA PHE A 35 17.45 -15.46 -1.02
C PHE A 35 17.63 -15.30 0.49
N GLY A 36 18.60 -14.49 0.94
CA GLY A 36 18.81 -14.18 2.35
C GLY A 36 17.62 -13.44 2.98
N SER A 37 17.07 -12.45 2.29
CA SER A 37 15.86 -11.71 2.72
C SER A 37 14.63 -12.61 2.73
N CYS A 38 14.54 -13.56 1.78
CA CYS A 38 13.46 -14.54 1.74
C CYS A 38 13.52 -15.53 2.90
N ILE A 39 14.71 -16.06 3.22
CA ILE A 39 14.92 -16.97 4.34
C ILE A 39 14.70 -16.25 5.67
N TYR A 40 15.22 -15.03 5.82
CA TYR A 40 14.98 -14.20 7.00
C TYR A 40 13.49 -13.88 7.17
N GLY A 41 12.81 -13.53 6.08
CA GLY A 41 11.36 -13.32 6.06
C GLY A 41 10.56 -14.57 6.40
N TYR A 42 11.07 -15.78 6.09
CA TYR A 42 10.42 -17.05 6.42
C TYR A 42 10.64 -17.46 7.88
N PHE A 43 11.88 -17.44 8.37
CA PHE A 43 12.22 -17.84 9.73
C PHE A 43 11.82 -16.79 10.78
N CYS A 44 11.76 -15.52 10.41
CA CYS A 44 11.44 -14.41 11.29
C CYS A 44 10.16 -13.67 10.86
N LEU A 45 9.23 -14.38 10.21
CA LEU A 45 8.02 -13.79 9.62
C LEU A 45 7.16 -13.05 10.65
N HIS A 46 7.02 -13.60 11.85
CA HIS A 46 6.25 -12.99 12.93
C HIS A 46 6.81 -11.62 13.34
N CYS A 47 8.13 -11.52 13.52
CA CYS A 47 8.79 -10.27 13.87
C CYS A 47 8.73 -9.27 12.71
N LEU A 48 8.87 -9.74 11.47
CA LEU A 48 8.76 -8.89 10.29
C LEU A 48 7.35 -8.31 10.14
N MET A 49 6.32 -9.14 10.36
CA MET A 49 4.93 -8.69 10.42
C MET A 49 4.69 -7.65 11.51
N CYS A 50 5.20 -7.89 12.73
CA CYS A 50 5.14 -6.89 13.79
C CYS A 50 5.80 -5.58 13.37
N ASN A 51 7.00 -5.65 12.79
CA ASN A 51 7.77 -4.49 12.37
C ASN A 51 7.03 -3.66 11.32
N VAL A 52 6.48 -4.31 10.29
CA VAL A 52 5.66 -3.69 9.24
C VAL A 52 4.43 -3.02 9.86
N SER A 53 3.72 -3.71 10.76
CA SER A 53 2.55 -3.16 11.45
C SER A 53 2.90 -1.92 12.26
N THR A 54 3.96 -1.99 13.07
CA THR A 54 4.41 -0.89 13.92
C THR A 54 4.84 0.32 13.11
N ARG A 55 5.55 0.12 11.98
CA ARG A 55 5.93 1.21 11.06
C ARG A 55 4.74 1.84 10.32
N LEU A 56 3.64 1.10 10.20
CA LEU A 56 2.35 1.61 9.72
C LEU A 56 1.50 2.25 10.83
N GLY A 57 1.97 2.26 12.08
CA GLY A 57 1.24 2.80 13.24
C GLY A 57 0.19 1.84 13.80
N GLU A 58 0.28 0.55 13.50
CA GLU A 58 -0.67 -0.50 13.91
C GLU A 58 -0.03 -1.49 14.90
N ASN A 59 -0.84 -2.18 15.70
CA ASN A 59 -0.33 -3.21 16.61
C ASN A 59 0.10 -4.48 15.85
N CYS A 60 1.02 -5.29 16.40
CA CYS A 60 1.50 -6.51 15.72
C CYS A 60 0.37 -7.49 15.34
N LEU A 61 -0.71 -7.55 16.12
CA LEU A 61 -1.89 -8.37 15.81
C LEU A 61 -2.55 -7.97 14.48
N ALA A 62 -2.47 -6.70 14.08
CA ALA A 62 -3.05 -6.24 12.83
C ALA A 62 -2.37 -6.89 11.61
N ALA A 63 -1.07 -7.17 11.68
CA ALA A 63 -0.39 -7.89 10.61
C ALA A 63 -0.78 -9.37 10.53
N HIS A 64 -1.15 -9.98 11.66
CA HIS A 64 -1.59 -11.38 11.69
C HIS A 64 -3.03 -11.55 11.18
N CYS A 65 -3.93 -10.66 11.58
CA CYS A 65 -5.36 -10.80 11.27
C CYS A 65 -5.77 -10.03 10.01
N ALA A 66 -5.02 -9.00 9.62
CA ALA A 66 -5.43 -8.05 8.61
C ALA A 66 -4.29 -7.62 7.67
N LEU A 67 -3.40 -8.56 7.31
CA LEU A 67 -2.34 -8.32 6.32
C LEU A 67 -2.85 -7.69 5.00
N PRO A 68 -3.98 -8.14 4.40
CA PRO A 68 -4.54 -7.48 3.22
C PRO A 68 -4.88 -6.01 3.49
N ALA A 69 -5.41 -5.71 4.68
CA ALA A 69 -5.74 -4.33 5.05
C ALA A 69 -4.48 -3.48 5.23
N LEU A 70 -3.40 -4.01 5.82
CA LEU A 70 -2.12 -3.31 5.90
C LEU A 70 -1.54 -3.00 4.53
N ARG A 71 -1.61 -3.97 3.61
CA ARG A 71 -1.18 -3.78 2.22
C ARG A 71 -2.02 -2.70 1.52
N THR A 72 -3.34 -2.75 1.64
CA THR A 72 -4.23 -1.71 1.09
C THR A 72 -3.96 -0.34 1.73
N LYS A 73 -3.76 -0.27 3.05
CA LYS A 73 -3.43 0.98 3.75
C LYS A 73 -2.14 1.58 3.22
N LEU A 74 -1.07 0.78 3.10
CA LEU A 74 0.19 1.25 2.54
C LEU A 74 0.02 1.71 1.09
N ARG A 75 -0.72 0.95 0.28
CA ARG A 75 -0.96 1.23 -1.13
C ARG A 75 -1.69 2.57 -1.32
N VAL A 76 -2.80 2.75 -0.61
CA VAL A 76 -3.61 3.97 -0.67
C VAL A 76 -2.84 5.18 -0.13
N ALA A 77 -2.13 5.02 0.99
CA ALA A 77 -1.37 6.11 1.60
C ALA A 77 -0.20 6.61 0.73
N ASN A 78 0.33 5.78 -0.18
CA ASN A 78 1.45 6.12 -1.05
C ASN A 78 1.07 6.31 -2.52
N GLY A 79 -0.23 6.37 -2.84
CA GLY A 79 -0.71 6.54 -4.21
C GLY A 79 -0.28 5.40 -5.16
N ILE A 80 -0.23 4.17 -4.66
CA ILE A 80 0.15 3.00 -5.45
C ILE A 80 -1.11 2.42 -6.13
N GLN A 81 -1.03 2.11 -7.42
CA GLN A 81 -2.15 1.50 -8.15
C GLN A 81 -2.40 0.05 -7.72
N GLY A 82 -3.67 -0.38 -7.78
CA GLY A 82 -4.08 -1.73 -7.44
C GLY A 82 -5.53 -1.81 -6.96
N SER A 83 -5.98 -3.03 -6.65
CA SER A 83 -7.33 -3.30 -6.15
C SER A 83 -7.29 -4.03 -4.81
N VAL A 84 -8.35 -3.89 -4.01
CA VAL A 84 -8.48 -4.62 -2.75
C VAL A 84 -8.53 -6.13 -2.99
N CYS A 85 -9.11 -6.56 -4.13
CA CYS A 85 -9.14 -7.97 -4.52
C CYS A 85 -7.74 -8.53 -4.78
N ASP A 86 -6.89 -7.77 -5.48
CA ASP A 86 -5.48 -8.13 -5.68
C ASP A 86 -4.73 -8.19 -4.34
N ASP A 87 -4.95 -7.18 -3.48
CA ASP A 87 -4.33 -7.11 -2.16
C ASP A 87 -4.71 -8.33 -1.29
N TRP A 88 -5.97 -8.76 -1.35
CA TRP A 88 -6.44 -9.98 -0.68
C TRP A 88 -5.81 -11.24 -1.27
N LEU A 89 -5.88 -11.43 -2.59
CA LEU A 89 -5.40 -12.63 -3.25
C LEU A 89 -3.89 -12.81 -3.03
N CYS A 90 -3.12 -11.74 -3.20
CA CYS A 90 -1.68 -11.75 -2.97
C CYS A 90 -1.34 -12.09 -1.51
N SER A 91 -2.06 -11.51 -0.54
CA SER A 91 -1.83 -11.74 0.89
C SER A 91 -2.17 -13.17 1.32
N GLN A 92 -3.18 -13.80 0.71
CA GLN A 92 -3.57 -15.18 1.01
C GLN A 92 -2.68 -16.20 0.32
N CYS A 93 -2.38 -16.01 -0.97
CA CYS A 93 -1.58 -16.97 -1.74
C CYS A 93 -0.08 -16.88 -1.40
N PHE A 94 0.42 -15.69 -1.06
CA PHE A 94 1.86 -15.43 -0.95
C PHE A 94 2.21 -14.58 0.28
N MET A 95 1.66 -14.94 1.43
CA MET A 95 1.83 -14.24 2.70
C MET A 95 3.29 -13.80 3.00
N PRO A 96 4.31 -14.68 3.03
CA PRO A 96 5.68 -14.26 3.37
C PRO A 96 6.28 -13.29 2.36
N CYS A 97 5.96 -13.48 1.08
CA CYS A 97 6.44 -12.62 0.00
C CYS A 97 5.80 -11.22 0.08
N VAL A 98 4.51 -11.17 0.42
CA VAL A 98 3.79 -9.91 0.65
C VAL A 98 4.37 -9.15 1.83
N VAL A 99 4.61 -9.80 2.98
CA VAL A 99 5.23 -9.14 4.14
C VAL A 99 6.61 -8.59 3.78
N CYS A 100 7.41 -9.35 3.04
CA CYS A 100 8.72 -8.87 2.54
C CYS A 100 8.58 -7.69 1.57
N GLN A 101 7.56 -7.70 0.69
CA GLN A 101 7.29 -6.58 -0.21
C GLN A 101 6.92 -5.32 0.58
N LEU A 102 6.08 -5.45 1.61
CA LEU A 102 5.69 -4.34 2.48
C LEU A 102 6.89 -3.77 3.24
N ASP A 103 7.76 -4.61 3.78
CA ASP A 103 8.99 -4.17 4.46
C ASP A 103 9.93 -3.41 3.50
N ARG A 104 10.16 -3.95 2.29
CA ARG A 104 10.97 -3.28 1.26
C ARG A 104 10.37 -1.94 0.84
N GLU A 105 9.05 -1.90 0.68
CA GLU A 105 8.35 -0.67 0.31
C GLU A 105 8.45 0.38 1.41
N LEU A 106 8.24 0.00 2.68
CA LEU A 106 8.41 0.89 3.82
C LEU A 106 9.85 1.42 3.91
N ARG A 107 10.86 0.57 3.64
CA ARG A 107 12.27 0.99 3.59
C ARG A 107 12.53 1.97 2.46
N HIS A 108 11.93 1.75 1.29
CA HIS A 108 12.04 2.65 0.15
C HIS A 108 11.40 4.03 0.42
N ILE A 109 10.29 4.05 1.17
CA ILE A 109 9.61 5.29 1.57
C ILE A 109 10.32 6.00 2.75
N GLY A 110 11.20 5.30 3.48
CA GLY A 110 11.89 5.84 4.65
C GLY A 110 11.04 5.89 5.93
N LYS A 111 10.02 5.02 6.02
CA LYS A 111 9.27 4.77 7.27
C LYS A 111 9.88 3.62 8.07
#